data_AF-A0AAE4C7R9-F1
#
_entry.id   AF-A0AAE4C7R9-F1
#
_cell.length_a   1.000
_cell.length_b   1.000
_cell.length_c   1.000
_cell.angle_alpha   90.00
_cell.angle_beta   90.00
_cell.angle_gamma   90.00
#
_symmetry.space_group_name_H-M   'P 1'
#
loop_
_entity.id
_entity.type
_entity.pdbx_description
1 polymer ?
#
loop_
_entity_poly.entity_id
_entity_poly.type
_entity_poly.pdbx_seq_one_letter_code
_entity_poly.pdbx_strand_id
1 'polypeptide(L)'
;MKVRRIFLIDQPGGGIEPEVRRTCERQSRMGIEIRLLDRAMIPDVRRVDGLGFIVFDGLMTYEVIPSSMEVEARSAIAETRLLLSQKRVRKFTEIFHDLWEAGQELPRA
;
A
#
# COMPACT_ATOMS: atom_id res chain seq x y z
N MET A 1 -15.78 -2.02 -11.65
CA MET A 1 -14.55 -1.30 -11.30
C MET A 1 -13.64 -2.28 -10.58
N LYS A 2 -12.35 -2.35 -10.94
CA LYS A 2 -11.39 -3.31 -10.37
C LYS A 2 -10.54 -2.60 -9.32
N VAL A 3 -10.53 -3.12 -8.10
CA VAL A 3 -9.73 -2.58 -6.99
C VAL A 3 -8.57 -3.53 -6.71
N ARG A 4 -7.35 -2.99 -6.70
CA ARG A 4 -6.12 -3.71 -6.35
C ARG A 4 -5.53 -3.09 -5.10
N ARG A 5 -5.09 -3.93 -4.14
CA ARG A 5 -4.53 -3.49 -2.87
C ARG A 5 -3.28 -4.28 -2.50
N ILE A 6 -2.26 -3.58 -2.06
CA ILE A 6 -1.03 -4.17 -1.54
C ILE A 6 -1.02 -3.95 -0.03
N PHE A 7 -0.81 -5.02 0.73
CA PHE A 7 -0.48 -4.92 2.15
C PHE A 7 1.01 -5.09 2.33
N LEU A 8 1.63 -4.12 3.01
CA LEU A 8 3.03 -4.22 3.41
C LEU A 8 3.12 -5.02 4.71
N ILE A 9 4.05 -5.98 4.75
CA ILE A 9 4.34 -6.78 5.95
C ILE A 9 5.77 -6.53 6.39
N ASP A 10 5.98 -6.37 7.70
CA ASP A 10 7.30 -6.00 8.27
C ASP A 10 8.15 -7.24 8.65
N GLN A 11 7.68 -8.47 8.42
CA GLN A 11 8.41 -9.69 8.81
C GLN A 11 8.62 -10.68 7.65
N PRO A 12 9.87 -10.90 7.22
CA PRO A 12 10.25 -12.03 6.39
C PRO A 12 10.09 -13.32 7.20
N GLY A 13 9.15 -14.19 6.82
CA GLY A 13 8.98 -15.52 7.41
C GLY A 13 8.16 -15.61 8.71
N GLY A 14 7.70 -14.48 9.27
CA GLY A 14 6.88 -14.43 10.50
C GLY A 14 5.40 -14.79 10.32
N GLY A 15 4.96 -15.05 9.08
CA GLY A 15 3.56 -15.23 8.76
C GLY A 15 2.78 -13.91 8.81
N ILE A 16 1.58 -13.93 8.24
CA ILE A 16 0.69 -12.77 8.22
C ILE A 16 -0.04 -12.74 9.56
N GLU A 17 -0.03 -11.59 10.24
CA GLU A 17 -0.81 -11.41 11.46
C GLU A 17 -2.28 -11.83 11.24
N PRO A 18 -2.93 -12.55 12.18
CA PRO A 18 -4.29 -13.04 11.99
C PRO A 18 -5.31 -11.96 11.63
N GLU A 19 -5.14 -10.73 12.14
CA GLU A 19 -6.00 -9.59 11.82
C GLU A 19 -5.84 -9.10 10.38
N VAL A 20 -4.59 -9.03 9.90
CA VAL A 20 -4.28 -8.69 8.51
C VAL A 20 -4.84 -9.76 7.59
N ARG A 21 -4.66 -11.05 7.93
CA ARG A 21 -5.22 -12.18 7.16
C ARG A 21 -6.74 -12.09 7.07
N ARG A 22 -7.44 -11.93 8.20
CA ARG A 22 -8.91 -11.77 8.23
C ARG A 22 -9.39 -10.60 7.38
N THR A 23 -8.64 -9.49 7.40
CA THR A 23 -8.95 -8.32 6.59
C THR A 23 -8.75 -8.60 5.10
N CYS A 24 -7.67 -9.28 4.73
CA CYS A 24 -7.41 -9.69 3.36
C CYS A 24 -8.52 -10.60 2.85
N GLU A 25 -8.85 -11.67 3.58
CA GLU A 25 -9.92 -12.61 3.21
C GLU A 25 -11.28 -11.92 3.05
N ARG A 26 -11.62 -10.99 3.95
CA ARG A 26 -12.85 -10.20 3.84
C ARG A 26 -12.85 -9.33 2.59
N GLN A 27 -11.74 -8.67 2.28
CA GLN A 27 -11.61 -7.82 1.09
C GLN A 27 -11.61 -8.63 -0.21
N SER A 28 -10.95 -9.78 -0.24
CA SER A 28 -11.00 -10.71 -1.38
C SER A 28 -12.41 -11.22 -1.64
N ARG A 29 -13.20 -11.52 -0.59
CA ARG A 29 -14.63 -11.86 -0.73
C ARG A 29 -15.49 -10.74 -1.31
N MET A 30 -15.04 -9.49 -1.22
CA MET A 30 -15.68 -8.33 -1.85
C MET A 30 -15.17 -8.06 -3.28
N GLY A 31 -14.33 -8.94 -3.84
CA GLY A 31 -13.79 -8.80 -5.19
C GLY A 31 -12.58 -7.85 -5.28
N ILE A 32 -11.95 -7.50 -4.14
CA ILE A 32 -10.70 -6.74 -4.13
C ILE A 32 -9.55 -7.72 -4.38
N GLU A 33 -8.71 -7.42 -5.37
CA GLU A 33 -7.49 -8.19 -5.61
C GLU A 33 -6.41 -7.74 -4.63
N ILE A 34 -5.79 -8.70 -3.96
CA ILE A 34 -4.87 -8.44 -2.87
C ILE A 34 -3.54 -9.10 -3.14
N ARG A 35 -2.46 -8.34 -2.97
CA ARG A 35 -1.09 -8.84 -2.88
C ARG A 35 -0.46 -8.44 -1.56
N LEU A 36 0.46 -9.26 -1.10
CA LEU A 36 1.27 -9.04 0.10
C LEU A 36 2.69 -8.74 -0.34
N LEU A 37 3.29 -7.72 0.23
CA LEU A 37 4.66 -7.33 -0.09
C LEU A 37 5.46 -7.19 1.19
N ASP A 38 6.54 -7.94 1.30
CA ASP A 38 7.52 -7.75 2.35
C ASP A 38 8.19 -6.39 2.18
N ARG A 39 8.14 -5.56 3.23
CA ARG A 39 8.73 -4.22 3.22
C ARG A 39 10.25 -4.27 2.96
N ALA A 40 10.92 -5.34 3.34
CA ALA A 40 12.35 -5.54 3.06
C ALA A 40 12.64 -5.72 1.55
N MET A 41 11.64 -6.12 0.76
CA MET A 41 11.77 -6.33 -0.69
C MET A 41 11.53 -5.06 -1.51
N ILE A 42 11.16 -3.93 -0.87
CA ILE A 42 10.95 -2.66 -1.56
C ILE A 42 12.31 -1.98 -1.82
N PRO A 43 12.70 -1.75 -3.09
CA PRO A 43 13.92 -1.02 -3.40
C PRO A 43 13.88 0.40 -2.83
N ASP A 44 15.01 0.92 -2.33
CA ASP A 44 15.08 2.27 -1.73
C ASP A 44 14.58 3.38 -2.67
N VAL A 45 14.82 3.25 -3.99
CA VAL A 45 14.36 4.21 -5.01
C VAL A 45 12.83 4.24 -5.15
N ARG A 46 12.15 3.17 -4.70
CA ARG A 46 10.70 3.00 -4.71
C ARG A 46 10.10 3.09 -3.30
N ARG A 47 10.92 3.31 -2.26
CA ARG A 47 10.42 3.54 -0.91
C ARG A 47 9.59 4.81 -0.88
N VAL A 48 8.32 4.63 -0.58
CA VAL A 48 7.39 5.70 -0.29
C VAL A 48 7.36 5.79 1.23
N ASP A 49 8.46 6.26 1.82
CA ASP A 49 8.68 6.18 3.27
C ASP A 49 7.52 6.82 4.03
N GLY A 50 6.72 5.96 4.67
CA GLY A 50 5.53 6.34 5.42
C GLY A 50 4.36 6.88 4.59
N LEU A 51 4.53 7.14 3.29
CA LEU A 51 3.47 7.71 2.45
C LEU A 51 2.46 6.63 2.05
N GLY A 52 1.24 6.74 2.56
CA GLY A 52 0.10 6.00 2.03
C GLY A 52 -0.42 6.68 0.77
N PHE A 53 -0.79 5.91 -0.26
CA PHE A 53 -1.43 6.50 -1.43
C PHE A 53 -2.46 5.58 -2.09
N ILE A 54 -3.40 6.19 -2.81
CA ILE A 54 -4.38 5.54 -3.66
C ILE A 54 -4.36 6.24 -5.03
N VAL A 55 -4.30 5.45 -6.10
CA VAL A 55 -4.46 5.96 -7.48
C VAL A 55 -5.86 5.60 -7.96
N PHE A 56 -6.64 6.59 -8.37
CA PHE A 56 -7.98 6.39 -8.92
C PHE A 56 -7.93 6.47 -10.44
N ASP A 57 -8.09 5.33 -11.12
CA ASP A 57 -8.22 5.20 -12.58
C ASP A 57 -7.18 5.98 -13.41
N GLY A 58 -5.99 6.24 -12.87
CA GLY A 58 -4.98 7.07 -13.52
C GLY A 58 -5.39 8.54 -13.68
N LEU A 59 -6.38 9.02 -12.93
CA LEU A 59 -6.91 10.39 -12.98
C LEU A 59 -6.45 11.25 -11.80
N MET A 60 -6.35 10.66 -10.60
CA MET A 60 -5.95 11.38 -9.39
C MET A 60 -5.24 10.49 -8.38
N THR A 61 -4.48 11.13 -7.50
CA THR A 61 -3.87 10.49 -6.32
C THR A 61 -4.47 11.04 -5.05
N TYR A 62 -4.81 10.15 -4.12
CA TYR A 62 -5.04 10.49 -2.72
C TYR A 62 -3.82 10.05 -1.93
N GLU A 63 -3.20 10.96 -1.20
CA GLU A 63 -1.92 10.73 -0.53
C GLU A 63 -2.03 11.12 0.93
N VAL A 64 -1.49 10.27 1.79
CA VAL A 64 -1.47 10.43 3.25
C VAL A 64 -0.02 10.49 3.68
N ILE A 65 0.40 11.65 4.18
CA ILE A 65 1.74 11.91 4.68
C ILE A 65 1.70 11.80 6.21
N PRO A 66 2.48 10.90 6.82
CA PRO A 66 2.55 10.78 8.27
C PRO A 66 3.33 11.96 8.86
N SER A 67 3.00 12.33 10.10
CA SER A 67 3.83 13.25 10.87
C SER A 67 5.15 12.59 11.24
N SER A 68 6.26 13.30 11.06
CA SER A 68 7.61 12.85 11.42
C SER A 68 7.90 12.89 12.93
N MET A 69 6.91 13.12 13.79
CA MET A 69 7.13 13.09 15.24
C MET A 69 7.18 11.63 15.72
N GLU A 70 8.40 11.12 15.81
CA GLU A 70 8.73 9.95 16.61
C GLU A 70 8.29 10.20 18.06
N VAL A 71 7.39 9.35 18.57
CA VAL A 71 7.46 8.66 19.87
C VAL A 71 6.07 8.05 20.13
N GLU A 72 5.96 6.75 19.84
CA GLU A 72 5.17 5.75 20.58
C GLU A 72 3.63 5.86 20.70
N ALA A 73 2.94 6.85 20.15
CA ALA A 73 1.47 6.88 20.27
C ALA A 73 0.76 7.40 19.01
N ARG A 74 0.39 6.46 18.14
CA ARG A 74 -0.47 6.61 16.94
C ARG A 74 0.17 7.46 15.84
N SER A 75 0.40 6.86 14.66
CA SER A 75 0.77 7.61 13.45
C SER A 75 -0.24 8.73 13.20
N ALA A 76 0.11 9.95 13.55
CA ALA A 76 -0.71 11.11 13.20
C ALA A 76 -0.51 11.41 11.71
N ILE A 77 -1.60 11.73 11.03
CA ILE A 77 -1.56 12.16 9.63
C ILE A 77 -1.20 13.65 9.65
N ALA A 78 -0.02 14.00 9.14
CA ALA A 78 0.38 15.40 9.01
C ALA A 78 -0.39 16.09 7.89
N GLU A 79 -0.58 15.39 6.77
CA GLU A 79 -1.22 15.96 5.61
C GLU A 79 -1.94 14.90 4.80
N THR A 80 -3.08 15.29 4.25
CA THR A 80 -3.81 14.51 3.25
C THR A 80 -3.97 15.36 2.00
N ARG A 81 -3.56 14.83 0.85
CA ARG A 81 -3.63 15.54 -0.43
C ARG A 81 -4.49 14.77 -1.42
N LEU A 82 -5.31 15.50 -2.17
CA LEU A 82 -5.99 14.98 -3.36
C LEU A 82 -5.45 15.75 -4.58
N LEU A 83 -4.74 15.06 -5.47
CA LEU A 83 -3.96 15.69 -6.53
C LEU A 83 -4.35 15.15 -7.90
N LEU A 84 -4.62 16.06 -8.84
CA LEU A 84 -4.97 15.79 -10.25
C LEU A 84 -3.76 15.93 -11.19
N SER A 85 -2.56 16.14 -10.65
CA SER A 85 -1.36 16.38 -11.44
C SER A 85 -0.98 15.13 -12.25
N GLN A 86 -1.08 15.21 -13.57
CA GLN A 86 -0.76 14.10 -14.48
C GLN A 86 0.65 13.53 -14.28
N LYS A 87 1.63 14.39 -13.97
CA LYS A 87 2.99 13.95 -13.64
C LYS A 87 3.01 13.08 -12.38
N ARG A 88 2.27 13.49 -11.34
CA ARG A 88 2.22 12.80 -10.05
C ARG A 88 1.41 11.50 -10.14
N VAL A 89 0.28 11.53 -10.84
CA VAL A 89 -0.54 10.36 -11.11
C VAL A 89 0.23 9.28 -11.86
N ARG A 90 0.97 9.66 -12.93
CA ARG A 90 1.84 8.72 -13.64
C ARG A 90 2.89 8.09 -12.73
N LYS A 91 3.62 8.91 -11.96
CA LYS A 91 4.62 8.44 -11.00
C LYS A 91 4.05 7.39 -10.02
N PHE A 92 2.91 7.67 -9.39
CA PHE A 92 2.32 6.73 -8.43
C PHE A 92 1.68 5.51 -9.08
N THR A 93 1.20 5.63 -10.33
CA THR A 93 0.74 4.48 -11.11
C THR A 93 1.90 3.52 -11.39
N GLU A 94 3.04 4.04 -11.82
CA GLU A 94 4.25 3.24 -12.06
C GLU A 94 4.76 2.59 -10.78
N ILE A 95 4.85 3.35 -9.68
CA ILE A 95 5.24 2.80 -8.37
C ILE A 95 4.28 1.70 -7.94
N PHE A 96 2.96 1.92 -8.05
CA PHE A 96 1.97 0.91 -7.68
C PHE A 96 2.13 -0.36 -8.51
N HIS A 97 2.33 -0.23 -9.83
CA HIS A 97 2.51 -1.37 -10.71
C HIS A 97 3.74 -2.19 -10.31
N ASP A 98 4.87 -1.53 -10.06
CA ASP A 98 6.10 -2.22 -9.64
C ASP A 98 5.93 -2.95 -8.30
N LEU A 99 5.32 -2.29 -7.31
CA LEU A 99 5.01 -2.91 -6.02
C LEU A 99 4.02 -4.07 -6.17
N TRP A 100 3.06 -3.93 -7.09
CA TRP A 100 2.08 -4.96 -7.38
C TRP A 100 2.79 -6.20 -7.92
N GLU A 101 3.65 -6.06 -8.92
CA GLU A 101 4.39 -7.18 -9.51
C GLU A 101 5.40 -7.84 -8.55
N ALA A 102 5.95 -7.08 -7.60
CA ALA A 102 6.79 -7.65 -6.54
C ALA A 102 6.00 -8.41 -5.46
N GLY A 103 4.70 -8.12 -5.31
CA GLY A 103 3.86 -8.72 -4.28
C GLY A 103 3.41 -10.15 -4.61
N GLN A 104 3.15 -10.95 -3.58
CA GLN A 104 2.66 -12.32 -3.69
C GLN A 104 1.16 -12.41 -3.37
N GLU A 105 0.49 -13.42 -3.91
CA GLU A 105 -0.91 -13.70 -3.55
C GLU A 105 -1.03 -14.12 -2.09
N LEU A 106 -2.22 -13.92 -1.52
CA LEU A 106 -2.53 -14.41 -0.18
C LEU A 106 -2.36 -15.95 -0.15
N PRO A 107 -1.48 -16.50 0.70
CA PRO A 107 -1.33 -17.95 0.81
C PRO A 107 -2.66 -18.58 1.20
N ARG A 108 -3.09 -19.59 0.44
CA ARG A 108 -4.24 -20.42 0.79
C ARG A 108 -3.94 -21.12 2.10
N ALA A 109 -4.90 -21.06 3.03
CA ALA A 109 -4.84 -21.79 4.29
C ALA A 109 -4.92 -23.30 4.06
#